data_AF-A0A800BY41-F1
#
_entry.id   AF-A0A800BY41-F1
#
_cell.length_a   1.000
_cell.length_b   1.000
_cell.length_c   1.000
_cell.angle_alpha   90.00
_cell.angle_beta   90.00
_cell.angle_gamma   90.00
#
_symmetry.space_group_name_H-M   'P 1'
#
loop_
_entity.id
_entity.type
_entity.pdbx_description
1 polymer ?
#
loop_
_entity_poly.entity_id
_entity_poly.type
_entity_poly.pdbx_seq_one_letter_code
_entity_poly.pdbx_strand_id
1 'polypeptide(L)'
;MKNRRKQKLTELGVESLADALLELAIQSDAADDMVDRLIATPQENTVRFREKLSSLKQSRYFIDWRESLSFSRELEALLQDLKAGVDDPLTGVELVSAFYETDSRIFENCDDSSGHVGEVYQYDAKELFVEYASHCEDKVKVADIILKLQENDDYGVRDTLIDCASDCLPETAIRSMITKLQKLVENEEDEYRKRHNLRLIESLARQIKDPELFA
;
A
#
# COMPACT_ATOMS: atom_id res chain seq x y z
N MET A 1 -15.36 16.41 20.84
CA MET A 1 -15.71 15.19 21.60
C MET A 1 -14.56 14.17 21.71
N LYS A 2 -13.84 13.81 20.63
CA LYS A 2 -12.72 12.83 20.67
C LYS A 2 -11.65 13.13 21.75
N ASN A 3 -11.24 14.39 21.91
CA ASN A 3 -10.21 14.77 22.89
C ASN A 3 -10.61 14.56 24.37
N ARG A 4 -11.90 14.68 24.75
CA ARG A 4 -12.33 14.48 26.14
C ARG A 4 -12.34 13.00 26.54
N ARG A 5 -12.66 12.09 25.61
CA ARG A 5 -12.61 10.64 25.86
C ARG A 5 -11.18 10.16 26.02
N LYS A 6 -10.27 10.58 25.12
CA LYS A 6 -8.84 10.24 25.21
C LYS A 6 -8.25 10.68 26.55
N GLN A 7 -8.48 11.93 26.95
CA GLN A 7 -7.99 12.45 28.24
C GLN A 7 -8.47 11.60 29.43
N LYS A 8 -9.78 11.34 29.51
CA LYS A 8 -10.35 10.52 30.59
C LYS A 8 -9.79 9.09 30.62
N LEU A 9 -9.56 8.48 29.46
CA LEU A 9 -8.94 7.15 29.36
C LEU A 9 -7.49 7.19 29.86
N THR A 10 -6.71 8.21 29.49
CA THR A 10 -5.35 8.39 30.00
C THR A 10 -5.31 8.57 31.53
N GLU A 11 -6.30 9.26 32.11
CA GLU A 11 -6.44 9.42 33.57
C GLU A 11 -6.71 8.11 34.32
N LEU A 12 -7.17 7.03 33.64
CA LEU A 12 -7.37 5.71 34.26
C LEU A 12 -6.04 4.97 34.53
N GLY A 13 -4.95 5.35 33.86
CA GLY A 13 -3.64 4.70 34.01
C GLY A 13 -3.46 3.46 33.13
N VAL A 14 -2.20 3.01 33.02
CA VAL A 14 -1.78 1.99 32.06
C VAL A 14 -2.38 0.60 32.33
N GLU A 15 -2.48 0.19 33.59
CA GLU A 15 -3.03 -1.13 33.97
C GLU A 15 -4.49 -1.28 33.54
N SER A 16 -5.34 -0.31 33.88
CA SER A 16 -6.76 -0.34 33.48
C SER A 16 -6.96 -0.27 31.98
N LEU A 17 -6.05 0.37 31.23
CA LEU A 17 -6.10 0.37 29.77
C LEU A 17 -5.64 -0.96 29.18
N ALA A 18 -4.62 -1.60 29.75
CA ALA A 18 -4.18 -2.93 29.33
C ALA A 18 -5.27 -3.98 29.56
N ASP A 19 -5.89 -3.98 30.75
CA ASP A 19 -7.01 -4.88 31.08
C ASP A 19 -8.18 -4.69 30.11
N ALA A 20 -8.53 -3.43 29.79
CA ALA A 20 -9.60 -3.14 28.83
C ALA A 20 -9.25 -3.59 27.40
N LEU A 21 -7.99 -3.49 26.97
CA LEU A 21 -7.55 -4.01 25.67
C LEU A 21 -7.67 -5.54 25.62
N LEU A 22 -7.27 -6.24 26.69
CA LEU A 22 -7.42 -7.69 26.80
C LEU A 22 -8.90 -8.12 26.83
N GLU A 23 -9.77 -7.35 27.50
CA GLU A 23 -11.21 -7.61 27.47
C GLU A 23 -11.81 -7.45 26.07
N LEU A 24 -11.35 -6.44 25.31
CA LEU A 24 -11.75 -6.25 23.91
C LEU A 24 -11.20 -7.35 22.99
N ALA A 25 -9.96 -7.79 23.21
CA ALA A 25 -9.32 -8.85 22.44
C ALA A 25 -10.12 -10.16 22.50
N ILE A 26 -10.64 -10.53 23.68
CA ILE A 26 -11.49 -11.73 23.85
C ILE A 26 -12.75 -11.69 22.96
N GLN A 27 -13.25 -10.50 22.62
CA GLN A 27 -14.51 -10.32 21.90
C GLN A 27 -14.32 -10.05 20.40
N SER A 28 -13.08 -9.84 19.94
CA SER A 28 -12.81 -9.44 18.56
C SER A 28 -11.42 -9.87 18.13
N ASP A 29 -11.37 -10.74 17.12
CA ASP A 29 -10.11 -11.19 16.50
C ASP A 29 -9.26 -10.02 15.97
N ALA A 30 -9.91 -8.96 15.47
CA ALA A 30 -9.21 -7.74 15.04
C ALA A 30 -8.59 -6.96 16.21
N ALA A 31 -9.24 -6.97 17.38
CA ALA A 31 -8.67 -6.37 18.59
C ALA A 31 -7.54 -7.24 19.16
N ASP A 32 -7.67 -8.56 19.08
CA ASP A 32 -6.63 -9.51 19.48
C ASP A 32 -5.36 -9.35 18.62
N ASP A 33 -5.50 -9.34 17.29
CA ASP A 33 -4.38 -9.11 16.36
C ASP A 33 -3.73 -7.72 16.55
N MET A 34 -4.52 -6.70 16.90
CA MET A 34 -3.99 -5.39 17.27
C MET A 34 -3.16 -5.45 18.56
N VAL A 35 -3.62 -6.16 19.59
CA VAL A 35 -2.87 -6.32 20.84
C VAL A 35 -1.57 -7.08 20.59
N ASP A 36 -1.61 -8.17 19.82
CA ASP A 36 -0.43 -8.93 19.43
C ASP A 36 0.63 -8.05 18.74
N ARG A 37 0.22 -7.24 17.76
CA ARG A 37 1.09 -6.30 17.06
C ARG A 37 1.69 -5.25 17.99
N LEU A 38 0.93 -4.78 18.98
CA LEU A 38 1.39 -3.77 19.95
C LEU A 38 2.45 -4.31 20.91
N ILE A 39 2.37 -5.59 21.29
CA ILE A 39 3.32 -6.21 22.22
C ILE A 39 4.51 -6.87 21.53
N ALA A 40 4.40 -7.16 20.23
CA ALA A 40 5.48 -7.69 19.42
C ALA A 40 6.63 -6.68 19.23
N THR A 41 7.84 -7.21 19.15
CA THR A 41 9.01 -6.45 18.71
C THR A 41 8.91 -6.08 17.24
N PRO A 42 9.63 -5.04 16.77
CA PRO A 42 9.64 -4.70 15.34
C PRO A 42 10.05 -5.88 14.44
N GLN A 43 10.99 -6.70 14.90
CA GLN A 43 11.42 -7.90 14.17
C GLN A 43 10.29 -8.93 14.07
N GLU A 44 9.55 -9.18 15.15
CA GLU A 44 8.39 -10.09 15.15
C GLU A 44 7.27 -9.57 14.25
N ASN A 45 6.98 -8.27 14.28
CA ASN A 45 6.00 -7.63 13.39
C ASN A 45 6.41 -7.76 11.92
N THR A 46 7.70 -7.60 11.61
CA THR A 46 8.21 -7.83 10.26
C THR A 46 8.06 -9.29 9.81
N VAL A 47 8.25 -10.25 10.73
CA VAL A 47 8.03 -11.68 10.45
C VAL A 47 6.55 -11.97 10.20
N ARG A 48 5.66 -11.49 11.08
CA ARG A 48 4.19 -11.58 10.92
C ARG A 48 3.75 -11.06 9.55
N PHE A 49 4.28 -9.91 9.12
CA PHE A 49 4.02 -9.38 7.79
C PHE A 49 4.46 -10.34 6.67
N ARG A 50 5.70 -10.80 6.69
CA ARG A 50 6.24 -11.66 5.62
C ARG A 50 5.53 -13.00 5.52
N GLU A 51 5.13 -13.59 6.65
CA GLU A 51 4.39 -14.85 6.69
C GLU A 51 2.99 -14.69 6.11
N LYS A 52 2.23 -13.70 6.57
CA LYS A 52 0.89 -13.38 6.04
C LYS A 52 0.97 -13.03 4.54
N LEU A 53 1.93 -12.22 4.11
CA LEU A 53 2.15 -11.91 2.69
C LEU A 53 2.44 -13.17 1.85
N SER A 54 3.26 -14.08 2.37
CA SER A 54 3.57 -15.34 1.70
C SER A 54 2.34 -16.25 1.61
N SER A 55 1.48 -16.25 2.64
CA SER A 55 0.21 -16.96 2.66
C SER A 55 -0.75 -16.41 1.58
N LEU A 56 -0.87 -15.07 1.46
CA LEU A 56 -1.69 -14.44 0.42
C LEU A 56 -1.26 -14.85 -1.00
N LYS A 57 0.06 -14.90 -1.26
CA LYS A 57 0.61 -15.34 -2.56
C LYS A 57 0.29 -16.80 -2.89
N GLN A 58 0.12 -17.64 -1.87
CA GLN A 58 -0.08 -19.09 -2.03
C GLN A 58 -1.55 -19.52 -1.93
N SER A 59 -2.39 -18.70 -1.29
CA SER A 59 -3.80 -19.03 -1.05
C SER A 59 -4.52 -19.33 -2.37
N ARG A 60 -5.39 -20.33 -2.30
CA ARG A 60 -6.29 -20.76 -3.37
C ARG A 60 -7.76 -20.66 -2.94
N TYR A 61 -7.98 -20.15 -1.73
CA TYR A 61 -9.32 -19.97 -1.20
C TYR A 61 -9.98 -18.79 -1.92
N PHE A 62 -11.21 -18.98 -2.37
CA PHE A 62 -11.99 -17.93 -2.99
C PHE A 62 -12.78 -17.17 -1.93
N ILE A 63 -12.62 -15.85 -1.90
CA ILE A 63 -13.26 -14.94 -0.94
C ILE A 63 -14.58 -14.44 -1.56
N ASP A 64 -15.72 -14.79 -0.95
CA ASP A 64 -17.04 -14.31 -1.39
C ASP A 64 -17.21 -12.81 -1.08
N TRP A 65 -18.10 -12.12 -1.81
CA TRP A 65 -18.38 -10.71 -1.57
C TRP A 65 -18.81 -10.41 -0.13
N ARG A 66 -19.42 -11.37 0.57
CA ARG A 66 -19.78 -11.21 2.00
C ARG A 66 -18.55 -11.19 2.93
N GLU A 67 -17.47 -11.82 2.51
CA GLU A 67 -16.21 -11.92 3.24
C GLU A 67 -15.23 -10.80 2.86
N SER A 68 -15.44 -10.13 1.72
CA SER A 68 -14.59 -9.03 1.22
C SER A 68 -14.24 -7.98 2.27
N LEU A 69 -15.21 -7.57 3.11
CA LEU A 69 -14.99 -6.60 4.18
C LEU A 69 -14.14 -7.15 5.34
N SER A 70 -14.30 -8.43 5.68
CA SER A 70 -13.44 -9.08 6.67
C SER A 70 -12.02 -9.17 6.16
N PHE A 71 -11.89 -9.61 4.91
CA PHE A 71 -10.61 -9.78 4.25
C PHE A 71 -9.88 -8.46 4.03
N SER A 72 -10.58 -7.36 3.69
CA SER A 72 -9.96 -6.03 3.59
C SER A 72 -9.32 -5.61 4.92
N ARG A 73 -9.98 -5.87 6.05
CA ARG A 73 -9.43 -5.60 7.39
C ARG A 73 -8.21 -6.43 7.71
N GLU A 74 -8.13 -7.67 7.21
CA GLU A 74 -6.94 -8.51 7.34
C GLU A 74 -5.76 -7.92 6.54
N LEU A 75 -6.02 -7.40 5.34
CA LEU A 75 -5.01 -6.70 4.53
C LEU A 75 -4.57 -5.38 5.18
N GLU A 76 -5.50 -4.61 5.74
CA GLU A 76 -5.18 -3.40 6.52
C GLU A 76 -4.30 -3.76 7.72
N ALA A 77 -4.66 -4.78 8.50
CA ALA A 77 -3.89 -5.25 9.64
C ALA A 77 -2.49 -5.70 9.23
N LEU A 78 -2.36 -6.37 8.08
CA LEU A 78 -1.08 -6.74 7.48
C LEU A 78 -0.19 -5.52 7.21
N LEU A 79 -0.72 -4.48 6.59
CA LEU A 79 0.02 -3.23 6.35
C LEU A 79 0.45 -2.56 7.66
N GLN A 80 -0.36 -2.68 8.72
CA GLN A 80 0.02 -2.18 10.02
C GLN A 80 1.11 -3.01 10.72
N ASP A 81 1.15 -4.34 10.53
CA ASP A 81 2.27 -5.18 10.98
C ASP A 81 3.57 -4.69 10.32
N LEU A 82 3.54 -4.39 9.02
CA LEU A 82 4.68 -3.79 8.31
C LEU A 82 5.09 -2.45 8.92
N LYS A 83 4.13 -1.55 9.14
CA LYS A 83 4.38 -0.22 9.73
C LYS A 83 4.98 -0.30 11.13
N ALA A 84 4.55 -1.26 11.93
CA ALA A 84 5.08 -1.47 13.28
C ALA A 84 6.45 -2.17 13.29
N GLY A 85 6.84 -2.80 12.18
CA GLY A 85 8.06 -3.62 12.10
C GLY A 85 9.25 -2.98 11.43
N VAL A 86 9.03 -2.02 10.51
CA VAL A 86 10.05 -1.55 9.56
C VAL A 86 10.27 -0.04 9.70
N ASP A 87 11.43 0.35 10.19
CA ASP A 87 11.82 1.77 10.27
C ASP A 87 12.62 2.24 9.04
N ASP A 88 13.31 1.32 8.35
CA ASP A 88 14.13 1.66 7.18
C ASP A 88 13.23 2.05 5.98
N PRO A 89 13.31 3.29 5.47
CA PRO A 89 12.38 3.76 4.44
C PRO A 89 12.45 2.97 3.14
N LEU A 90 13.64 2.58 2.68
CA LEU A 90 13.77 1.83 1.44
C LEU A 90 13.19 0.42 1.58
N THR A 91 13.49 -0.27 2.68
CA THR A 91 12.89 -1.56 3.01
C THR A 91 11.37 -1.47 3.07
N GLY A 92 10.82 -0.40 3.66
CA GLY A 92 9.38 -0.14 3.70
C GLY A 92 8.78 -0.02 2.30
N VAL A 93 9.39 0.80 1.42
CA VAL A 93 8.99 0.92 0.01
C VAL A 93 9.00 -0.44 -0.70
N GLU A 94 10.08 -1.22 -0.54
CA GLU A 94 10.22 -2.53 -1.19
C GLU A 94 9.17 -3.55 -0.69
N LEU A 95 8.85 -3.54 0.59
CA LEU A 95 7.87 -4.47 1.17
C LEU A 95 6.43 -4.08 0.84
N VAL A 96 6.09 -2.78 0.80
CA VAL A 96 4.78 -2.32 0.31
C VAL A 96 4.64 -2.61 -1.19
N SER A 97 5.72 -2.45 -1.96
CA SER A 97 5.77 -2.87 -3.36
C SER A 97 5.48 -4.37 -3.51
N ALA A 98 6.03 -5.21 -2.62
CA ALA A 98 5.78 -6.65 -2.62
C ALA A 98 4.34 -7.01 -2.20
N PHE A 99 3.64 -6.13 -1.47
CA PHE A 99 2.20 -6.21 -1.20
C PHE A 99 1.38 -5.88 -2.44
N TYR A 100 1.70 -4.80 -3.16
CA TYR A 100 1.05 -4.49 -4.45
C TYR A 100 1.17 -5.65 -5.44
N GLU A 101 2.30 -6.35 -5.49
CA GLU A 101 2.50 -7.55 -6.33
C GLU A 101 1.58 -8.74 -5.97
N THR A 102 0.76 -8.65 -4.92
CA THR A 102 -0.24 -9.68 -4.59
C THR A 102 -1.61 -9.42 -5.21
N ASP A 103 -1.85 -8.22 -5.77
CA ASP A 103 -3.13 -7.79 -6.32
C ASP A 103 -3.74 -8.79 -7.31
N SER A 104 -3.03 -9.18 -8.38
CA SER A 104 -3.60 -10.06 -9.41
C SER A 104 -4.09 -11.36 -8.80
N ARG A 105 -3.27 -11.95 -7.91
CA ARG A 105 -3.64 -13.18 -7.23
C ARG A 105 -4.86 -13.01 -6.33
N ILE A 106 -4.94 -11.90 -5.62
CA ILE A 106 -6.05 -11.62 -4.72
C ILE A 106 -7.34 -11.36 -5.50
N PHE A 107 -7.32 -10.50 -6.52
CA PHE A 107 -8.51 -10.19 -7.31
C PHE A 107 -8.98 -11.36 -8.19
N GLU A 108 -8.09 -12.26 -8.61
CA GLU A 108 -8.48 -13.53 -9.24
C GLU A 108 -9.26 -14.46 -8.28
N ASN A 109 -9.04 -14.33 -6.97
CA ASN A 109 -9.60 -15.20 -5.95
C ASN A 109 -10.52 -14.47 -4.95
N CYS A 110 -11.03 -13.29 -5.32
CA CYS A 110 -11.89 -12.49 -4.46
C CYS A 110 -12.99 -11.81 -5.29
N ASP A 111 -14.26 -11.99 -4.89
CA ASP A 111 -15.35 -11.15 -5.37
C ASP A 111 -15.33 -9.81 -4.63
N ASP A 112 -14.58 -8.85 -5.19
CA ASP A 112 -14.49 -7.49 -4.66
C ASP A 112 -15.51 -6.52 -5.30
N SER A 113 -16.71 -7.01 -5.64
CA SER A 113 -17.77 -6.14 -6.19
C SER A 113 -18.22 -5.03 -5.22
N SER A 114 -17.90 -5.16 -3.92
CA SER A 114 -18.11 -4.15 -2.88
C SER A 114 -17.01 -3.06 -2.88
N GLY A 115 -15.86 -3.34 -3.49
CA GLY A 115 -14.71 -2.44 -3.63
C GLY A 115 -13.80 -2.36 -2.39
N HIS A 116 -14.09 -3.11 -1.32
CA HIS A 116 -13.35 -3.01 -0.06
C HIS A 116 -11.89 -3.44 -0.20
N VAL A 117 -11.59 -4.45 -1.00
CA VAL A 117 -10.21 -4.91 -1.21
C VAL A 117 -9.45 -3.92 -2.07
N GLY A 118 -10.06 -3.42 -3.15
CA GLY A 118 -9.52 -2.34 -3.99
C GLY A 118 -9.17 -1.09 -3.19
N GLU A 119 -10.03 -0.70 -2.24
CA GLU A 119 -9.78 0.44 -1.36
C GLU A 119 -8.48 0.29 -0.56
N VAL A 120 -8.15 -0.90 -0.06
CA VAL A 120 -6.89 -1.13 0.69
C VAL A 120 -5.65 -0.85 -0.18
N TYR A 121 -5.66 -1.28 -1.44
CA TYR A 121 -4.56 -0.99 -2.37
C TYR A 121 -4.52 0.49 -2.77
N GLN A 122 -5.68 1.11 -3.02
CA GLN A 122 -5.77 2.47 -3.53
C GLN A 122 -5.55 3.55 -2.46
N TYR A 123 -5.81 3.23 -1.18
CA TYR A 123 -5.74 4.18 -0.07
C TYR A 123 -4.70 3.77 0.97
N ASP A 124 -4.90 2.67 1.70
CA ASP A 124 -4.04 2.31 2.83
C ASP A 124 -2.60 1.97 2.41
N ALA A 125 -2.45 1.10 1.39
CA ALA A 125 -1.14 0.73 0.86
C ALA A 125 -0.44 1.94 0.24
N LYS A 126 -1.20 2.82 -0.44
CA LYS A 126 -0.66 4.05 -1.04
C LYS A 126 -0.15 5.01 0.03
N GLU A 127 -0.95 5.29 1.07
CA GLU A 127 -0.54 6.17 2.15
C GLU A 127 0.74 5.67 2.82
N LEU A 128 0.82 4.36 3.08
CA LEU A 128 2.02 3.75 3.66
C LEU A 128 3.21 3.78 2.71
N PHE A 129 3.00 3.54 1.42
CA PHE A 129 4.05 3.66 0.40
C PHE A 129 4.60 5.09 0.36
N VAL A 130 3.73 6.10 0.30
CA VAL A 130 4.11 7.52 0.26
C VAL A 130 4.83 7.93 1.54
N GLU A 131 4.39 7.45 2.71
CA GLU A 131 5.06 7.67 3.99
C GLU A 131 6.52 7.20 3.93
N TYR A 132 6.78 5.95 3.54
CA TYR A 132 8.16 5.46 3.40
C TYR A 132 8.92 6.16 2.28
N ALA A 133 8.30 6.31 1.11
CA ALA A 133 8.93 6.91 -0.06
C ALA A 133 9.36 8.36 0.21
N SER A 134 8.57 9.13 0.95
CA SER A 134 8.89 10.51 1.31
C SER A 134 10.16 10.61 2.17
N HIS A 135 10.35 9.67 3.10
CA HIS A 135 11.53 9.58 3.98
C HIS A 135 12.74 8.89 3.33
N CYS A 136 12.55 8.18 2.21
CA CYS A 136 13.65 7.53 1.50
C CYS A 136 14.50 8.54 0.73
N GLU A 137 15.82 8.54 0.96
CA GLU A 137 16.77 9.43 0.28
C GLU A 137 17.00 9.03 -1.20
N ASP A 138 16.94 7.74 -1.52
CA ASP A 138 17.16 7.22 -2.87
C ASP A 138 15.89 7.35 -3.74
N LYS A 139 15.61 8.60 -4.15
CA LYS A 139 14.45 8.92 -5.00
C LYS A 139 14.51 8.27 -6.38
N VAL A 140 15.71 7.94 -6.88
CA VAL A 140 15.88 7.23 -8.15
C VAL A 140 15.37 5.80 -7.99
N LYS A 141 15.76 5.11 -6.91
CA LYS A 141 15.28 3.76 -6.60
C LYS A 141 13.78 3.73 -6.36
N VAL A 142 13.21 4.69 -5.63
CA VAL A 142 11.75 4.79 -5.44
C VAL A 142 11.03 4.96 -6.78
N ALA A 143 11.50 5.86 -7.64
CA ALA A 143 10.93 6.07 -8.98
C ALA A 143 10.99 4.80 -9.84
N ASP A 144 12.10 4.06 -9.77
CA ASP A 144 12.27 2.79 -10.48
C ASP A 144 11.32 1.70 -9.97
N ILE A 145 11.07 1.65 -8.66
CA ILE A 145 10.08 0.74 -8.07
C ILE A 145 8.67 1.08 -8.54
N ILE A 146 8.28 2.36 -8.51
CA ILE A 146 6.96 2.81 -8.99
C ILE A 146 6.77 2.40 -10.45
N LEU A 147 7.74 2.66 -11.33
CA LEU A 147 7.64 2.29 -12.74
C LEU A 147 7.56 0.79 -12.95
N LYS A 148 8.38 0.01 -12.23
CA LYS A 148 8.38 -1.46 -12.33
C LYS A 148 7.01 -2.05 -11.94
N LEU A 149 6.35 -1.49 -10.93
CA LEU A 149 5.02 -1.94 -10.53
C LEU A 149 3.97 -1.79 -11.64
N GLN A 150 4.12 -0.80 -12.53
CA GLN A 150 3.19 -0.57 -13.64
C GLN A 150 3.34 -1.56 -14.80
N GLU A 151 4.42 -2.34 -14.83
CA GLU A 151 4.61 -3.34 -15.89
C GLU A 151 3.51 -4.43 -15.88
N ASN A 152 2.90 -4.67 -14.71
CA ASN A 152 1.83 -5.66 -14.51
C ASN A 152 0.76 -5.12 -13.56
N ASP A 153 -0.06 -4.16 -14.00
CA ASP A 153 -1.23 -3.65 -13.27
C ASP A 153 -2.54 -4.07 -13.97
N ASP A 154 -2.89 -5.36 -13.87
CA ASP A 154 -4.06 -5.92 -14.56
C ASP A 154 -5.39 -5.39 -14.01
N TYR A 155 -5.37 -4.85 -12.79
CA TYR A 155 -6.56 -4.40 -12.05
C TYR A 155 -6.62 -2.89 -11.85
N GLY A 156 -5.60 -2.14 -12.28
CA GLY A 156 -5.55 -0.67 -12.23
C GLY A 156 -5.37 -0.11 -10.81
N VAL A 157 -5.03 -0.93 -9.82
CA VAL A 157 -4.90 -0.48 -8.42
C VAL A 157 -3.54 0.14 -8.14
N ARG A 158 -2.55 -0.09 -9.02
CA ARG A 158 -1.18 0.43 -8.87
C ARG A 158 -1.00 1.79 -9.54
N ASP A 159 -1.89 2.17 -10.47
CA ASP A 159 -1.96 3.51 -11.07
C ASP A 159 -1.93 4.63 -10.01
N THR A 160 -2.47 4.37 -8.81
CA THR A 160 -2.49 5.34 -7.71
C THR A 160 -1.08 5.80 -7.28
N LEU A 161 -0.06 4.95 -7.42
CA LEU A 161 1.33 5.29 -7.12
C LEU A 161 1.94 6.25 -8.15
N ILE A 162 1.45 6.21 -9.39
CA ILE A 162 1.79 7.19 -10.41
C ILE A 162 1.09 8.51 -10.09
N ASP A 163 -0.20 8.47 -9.73
CA ASP A 163 -1.01 9.66 -9.44
C ASP A 163 -0.51 10.48 -8.23
N CYS A 164 0.15 9.84 -7.26
CA CYS A 164 0.72 10.49 -6.08
C CYS A 164 2.25 10.62 -6.13
N ALA A 165 2.89 10.44 -7.28
CA ALA A 165 4.36 10.48 -7.40
C ALA A 165 4.98 11.78 -6.84
N SER A 166 4.34 12.92 -7.09
CA SER A 166 4.78 14.24 -6.59
C SER A 166 4.67 14.44 -5.08
N ASP A 167 3.95 13.57 -4.36
CA ASP A 167 3.88 13.62 -2.90
C ASP A 167 5.19 13.11 -2.25
N CYS A 168 5.98 12.30 -2.97
CA CYS A 168 7.19 11.69 -2.43
C CYS A 168 8.45 11.83 -3.29
N LEU A 169 8.33 12.25 -4.56
CA LEU A 169 9.44 12.42 -5.50
C LEU A 169 9.64 13.89 -5.90
N PRO A 170 10.90 14.34 -6.06
CA PRO A 170 11.18 15.65 -6.64
C PRO A 170 10.83 15.66 -8.14
N GLU A 171 10.54 16.85 -8.67
CA GLU A 171 10.21 17.07 -10.09
C GLU A 171 11.25 16.44 -11.04
N THR A 172 12.54 16.49 -10.69
CA THR A 172 13.63 15.90 -11.49
C THR A 172 13.49 14.39 -11.65
N ALA A 173 13.04 13.68 -10.61
CA ALA A 173 12.79 12.24 -10.68
C ALA A 173 11.55 11.95 -11.55
N ILE A 174 10.49 12.74 -11.42
CA ILE A 174 9.28 12.62 -12.26
C ILE A 174 9.60 12.84 -13.74
N ARG A 175 10.39 13.87 -14.07
CA ARG A 175 10.85 14.10 -15.45
C ARG A 175 11.64 12.90 -16.00
N SER A 176 12.51 12.29 -15.18
CA SER A 176 13.22 11.07 -15.55
C SER A 176 12.27 9.89 -15.79
N MET A 177 11.23 9.74 -14.97
CA MET A 177 10.19 8.71 -15.19
C MET A 177 9.47 8.92 -16.52
N ILE A 178 9.06 10.15 -16.82
CA ILE A 178 8.41 10.49 -18.10
C ILE A 178 9.33 10.13 -19.28
N THR A 179 10.61 10.49 -19.22
CA THR A 179 11.57 10.13 -20.27
C THR A 179 11.72 8.61 -20.44
N LYS A 180 11.69 7.83 -19.35
CA LYS A 180 11.74 6.35 -19.43
C LYS A 180 10.47 5.80 -20.11
N LEU A 181 9.29 6.28 -19.71
CA LEU A 181 8.01 5.88 -20.30
C LEU A 181 7.91 6.25 -21.78
N GLN A 182 8.37 7.44 -22.18
CA GLN A 182 8.40 7.87 -23.58
C GLN A 182 9.23 6.89 -24.45
N LYS A 183 10.40 6.46 -23.95
CA LYS A 183 11.21 5.45 -24.63
C LYS A 183 10.52 4.09 -24.72
N LEU A 184 9.73 3.70 -23.71
CA LEU A 184 8.93 2.48 -23.79
C LEU A 184 7.86 2.61 -24.89
N VAL A 185 7.15 3.74 -24.94
CA VAL A 185 6.12 4.03 -25.96
C VAL A 185 6.67 3.99 -27.39
N GLU A 186 7.89 4.50 -27.61
CA GLU A 186 8.55 4.49 -28.91
C GLU A 186 8.86 3.08 -29.43
N ASN A 187 9.16 2.15 -28.52
CA ASN A 187 9.57 0.78 -28.84
C ASN A 187 8.45 -0.25 -28.65
N GLU A 188 7.26 0.16 -28.20
CA GLU A 188 6.14 -0.72 -27.92
C GLU A 188 5.26 -0.92 -29.17
N GLU A 189 5.08 -2.18 -29.55
CA GLU A 189 4.22 -2.59 -30.67
C GLU A 189 2.80 -2.89 -30.20
N ASP A 190 2.62 -3.26 -28.93
CA ASP A 190 1.31 -3.53 -28.35
C ASP A 190 0.55 -2.20 -28.09
N GLU A 191 -0.52 -1.97 -28.85
CA GLU A 191 -1.34 -0.75 -28.74
C GLU A 191 -1.97 -0.54 -27.36
N TYR A 192 -2.26 -1.62 -26.62
CA TYR A 192 -2.82 -1.51 -25.27
C TYR A 192 -1.76 -0.99 -24.29
N ARG A 193 -0.57 -1.60 -24.28
CA ARG A 193 0.57 -1.17 -23.46
C ARG A 193 1.03 0.24 -23.81
N LYS A 194 1.03 0.58 -25.10
CA LYS A 194 1.32 1.94 -25.57
C LYS A 194 0.35 2.96 -24.99
N ARG A 195 -0.96 2.70 -25.04
CA ARG A 195 -1.99 3.57 -24.43
C ARG A 195 -1.91 3.63 -22.92
N HIS A 196 -1.55 2.54 -22.25
CA HIS A 196 -1.33 2.53 -20.81
C HIS A 196 -0.16 3.46 -20.44
N ASN A 197 1.01 3.28 -21.06
CA ASN A 197 2.18 4.13 -20.81
C ASN A 197 1.93 5.62 -21.11
N LEU A 198 1.17 5.94 -22.16
CA LEU A 198 0.76 7.32 -22.45
C LEU A 198 -0.12 7.93 -21.35
N ARG A 199 -1.03 7.15 -20.75
CA ARG A 199 -1.84 7.60 -19.60
C ARG A 199 -0.97 7.87 -18.37
N LEU A 200 0.04 7.04 -18.12
CA LEU A 200 0.98 7.26 -17.02
C LEU A 200 1.79 8.55 -17.23
N ILE A 201 2.29 8.78 -18.45
CA ILE A 201 2.99 10.03 -18.81
C ILE A 201 2.09 11.24 -18.56
N GLU A 202 0.83 11.17 -19.00
CA GLU A 202 -0.14 12.24 -18.82
C GLU A 202 -0.37 12.55 -17.33
N SER A 203 -0.52 11.53 -16.48
CA SER A 203 -0.68 11.72 -15.03
C SER A 203 0.55 12.40 -14.41
N LEU A 204 1.76 11.94 -14.73
CA LEU A 204 3.00 12.54 -14.24
C LEU A 204 3.20 13.98 -14.73
N ALA A 205 2.89 14.25 -16.01
CA ALA A 205 2.99 15.59 -16.61
C ALA A 205 2.06 16.59 -15.93
N ARG A 206 0.82 16.19 -15.60
CA ARG A 206 -0.13 17.01 -14.86
C ARG A 206 0.41 17.42 -13.48
N GLN A 207 1.07 16.50 -12.78
CA GLN A 207 1.62 16.75 -11.44
C GLN A 207 2.73 17.81 -11.47
N ILE A 208 3.59 17.80 -12.49
CA ILE A 208 4.66 18.79 -12.66
C ILE A 208 4.22 20.05 -13.42
N LYS A 209 2.95 20.15 -13.79
CA LYS A 209 2.33 21.28 -14.52
C LYS A 209 3.07 21.63 -15.82
N ASP A 210 3.54 20.63 -16.54
CA ASP A 210 4.24 20.79 -17.81
C ASP A 210 3.33 20.41 -18.98
N PRO A 211 2.66 21.40 -19.61
CA PRO A 211 1.65 21.12 -20.63
C PRO A 211 2.23 20.74 -21.99
N GLU A 212 3.52 20.96 -22.23
CA GLU A 212 4.15 20.58 -23.51
C GLU A 212 4.27 19.06 -23.67
N LEU A 213 4.13 18.31 -22.57
CA LEU A 213 4.13 16.85 -22.54
C LEU A 213 2.76 16.22 -22.85
N PHE A 214 1.73 17.01 -23.15
CA PHE A 214 0.40 16.54 -23.59
C PHE A 214 0.29 16.30 -25.10
N ALA A 215 1.31 16.68 -25.88
CA ALA A 215 1.27 16.74 -27.35
C ALA A 215 1.73 15.44 -28.04
#